data_AF-A0A7S2YYN2-F1
#
_entry.id   AF-A0A7S2YYN2-F1
#
_cell.length_a   1.000
_cell.length_b   1.000
_cell.length_c   1.000
_cell.angle_alpha   90.00
_cell.angle_beta   90.00
_cell.angle_gamma   90.00
#
_symmetry.space_group_name_H-M   'P 1'
#
loop_
_entity.id
_entity.type
_entity.pdbx_description
1 polymer ?
#
loop_
_entity_poly.entity_id
_entity_poly.type
_entity_poly.pdbx_seq_one_letter_code
_entity_poly.pdbx_strand_id
1 'polypeptide(L)'
;GANIGMFALHALNNKGAARVISVEPAYDTFSMLQKNAASHDNLTVIRAAVGNPPRGNQTNTAVLTTYTNCSGWASVQPRPDGDVLEDVVCFSRDLAKRATHNSEDAQLFDELAGGKMQATILRTCLAQTNRNGVLGRFSKLAESLVRLQARRILQSSQVEEVPLLSLDAILAMHVDDCDDVALLKVDVEGLEHQVLEGLTRRWERVKAVVCETHGGDDASDAVASKLRSAGKFDEVHVTTPIAHSKLRMVYAARHLM
;
A
#
# COMPACT_ATOMS: atom_id res chain seq x y z
N GLY A 1 -2.32 -4.31 3.58
CA GLY A 1 -1.50 -4.40 2.37
C GLY A 1 -0.13 -4.89 2.71
N ALA A 2 -0.01 -6.20 2.95
CA ALA A 2 1.29 -6.85 2.95
C ALA A 2 1.78 -7.08 1.51
N ASN A 3 0.86 -7.03 0.54
CA ASN A 3 1.12 -7.32 -0.87
C ASN A 3 1.84 -8.69 -0.96
N ILE A 4 2.86 -8.83 -1.80
CA ILE A 4 3.65 -10.08 -1.90
C ILE A 4 4.67 -10.29 -0.75
N GLY A 5 4.69 -9.43 0.26
CA GLY A 5 5.52 -9.63 1.47
C GLY A 5 6.93 -9.06 1.44
N MET A 6 7.29 -8.21 0.47
CA MET A 6 8.67 -7.67 0.37
C MET A 6 9.15 -6.96 1.64
N PHE A 7 8.27 -6.16 2.27
CA PHE A 7 8.61 -5.50 3.54
C PHE A 7 8.83 -6.51 4.67
N ALA A 8 8.01 -7.56 4.73
CA ALA A 8 8.14 -8.62 5.73
C ALA A 8 9.47 -9.36 5.59
N LEU A 9 9.83 -9.75 4.36
CA LEU A 9 11.12 -10.39 4.08
C LEU A 9 12.30 -9.48 4.41
N HIS A 10 12.22 -8.18 4.11
CA HIS A 10 13.25 -7.23 4.49
C HIS A 10 13.38 -7.10 6.02
N ALA A 11 12.26 -7.03 6.74
CA ALA A 11 12.25 -6.96 8.19
C ALA A 11 12.92 -8.20 8.83
N LEU A 12 12.60 -9.39 8.33
CA LEU A 12 13.18 -10.66 8.80
C LEU A 12 14.66 -10.80 8.43
N ASN A 13 14.98 -10.71 7.13
CA ASN A 13 16.30 -11.06 6.61
C ASN A 13 17.35 -9.96 6.80
N ASN A 14 16.93 -8.69 6.88
CA ASN A 14 17.85 -7.55 6.91
C ASN A 14 17.78 -6.72 8.20
N LYS A 15 16.66 -6.75 8.92
CA LYS A 15 16.48 -5.96 10.17
C LYS A 15 16.40 -6.82 11.43
N GLY A 16 16.42 -8.15 11.30
CA GLY A 16 16.42 -9.07 12.44
C GLY A 16 15.11 -9.07 13.23
N ALA A 17 13.99 -8.81 12.57
CA ALA A 17 12.68 -8.94 13.21
C ALA A 17 12.50 -10.37 13.74
N ALA A 18 12.16 -10.51 15.01
CA ALA A 18 11.97 -11.82 15.63
C ALA A 18 10.75 -12.55 15.05
N ARG A 19 9.69 -11.80 14.71
CA ARG A 19 8.44 -12.31 14.15
C ARG A 19 7.76 -11.24 13.30
N VAL A 20 7.06 -11.66 12.25
CA VAL A 20 6.26 -10.77 11.40
C VAL A 20 4.87 -11.38 11.17
N ILE A 21 3.83 -10.54 11.23
CA ILE A 21 2.46 -10.88 10.85
C ILE A 21 2.08 -10.01 9.65
N SER A 22 1.75 -10.64 8.52
CA SER A 22 1.40 -9.98 7.26
C SER A 22 -0.05 -10.26 6.89
N VAL A 23 -0.79 -9.20 6.57
CA VAL A 23 -2.22 -9.29 6.23
C VAL A 23 -2.48 -8.73 4.83
N GLU A 24 -3.00 -9.57 3.94
CA GLU A 24 -3.26 -9.25 2.54
C GLU A 24 -4.60 -9.86 2.08
N PRO A 25 -5.60 -9.05 1.70
CA PRO A 25 -6.91 -9.56 1.30
C PRO A 25 -6.96 -10.17 -0.11
N ALA A 26 -6.22 -9.62 -1.08
CA ALA A 26 -6.35 -10.00 -2.48
C ALA A 26 -5.78 -11.41 -2.74
N TYR A 27 -6.58 -12.31 -3.31
CA TYR A 27 -6.21 -13.73 -3.46
C TYR A 27 -4.89 -13.96 -4.21
N ASP A 28 -4.73 -13.36 -5.39
CA ASP A 28 -3.56 -13.58 -6.24
C ASP A 28 -2.28 -13.08 -5.54
N THR A 29 -2.37 -11.91 -4.93
CA THR A 29 -1.29 -11.28 -4.17
C THR A 29 -0.95 -12.11 -2.92
N PHE A 30 -1.98 -12.53 -2.17
CA PHE A 30 -1.83 -13.40 -1.00
C PHE A 30 -1.20 -14.74 -1.35
N SER A 31 -1.54 -15.32 -2.50
CA SER A 31 -0.97 -16.59 -2.99
C SER A 31 0.53 -16.48 -3.22
N MET A 32 1.02 -15.32 -3.69
CA MET A 32 2.47 -15.06 -3.79
C MET A 32 3.10 -14.80 -2.43
N LEU A 33 2.43 -14.06 -1.55
CA LEU A 33 2.86 -13.87 -0.16
C LEU A 33 3.06 -15.21 0.56
N GLN A 34 2.13 -16.16 0.40
CA GLN A 34 2.26 -17.51 0.99
C GLN A 34 3.49 -18.25 0.47
N LYS A 35 3.76 -18.19 -0.84
CA LYS A 35 4.96 -18.81 -1.43
C LYS A 35 6.23 -18.18 -0.88
N ASN A 36 6.26 -16.85 -0.78
CA ASN A 36 7.39 -16.11 -0.24
C ASN A 36 7.62 -16.35 1.26
N ALA A 37 6.55 -16.64 2.00
CA ALA A 37 6.60 -16.94 3.44
C ALA A 37 6.93 -18.40 3.75
N ALA A 38 6.88 -19.31 2.77
CA ALA A 38 6.97 -20.75 3.01
C ALA A 38 8.27 -21.22 3.69
N SER A 39 9.36 -20.44 3.57
CA SER A 39 10.66 -20.73 4.20
C SER A 39 10.87 -20.07 5.56
N HIS A 40 9.87 -19.38 6.10
CA HIS A 40 10.00 -18.53 7.30
C HIS A 40 8.98 -18.91 8.38
N ASP A 41 9.41 -19.73 9.34
CA ASP A 41 8.55 -20.16 10.46
C ASP A 41 8.03 -19.01 11.33
N ASN A 42 8.74 -17.88 11.34
CA ASN A 42 8.39 -16.68 12.08
C ASN A 42 7.62 -15.63 11.25
N LEU A 43 7.13 -16.00 10.06
CA LEU A 43 6.25 -15.19 9.23
C LEU A 43 4.83 -15.78 9.19
N THR A 44 3.91 -15.15 9.90
CA THR A 44 2.48 -15.49 9.82
C THR A 44 1.81 -14.67 8.71
N VAL A 45 1.07 -15.32 7.83
CA VAL A 45 0.32 -14.65 6.74
C VAL A 45 -1.18 -14.88 6.89
N ILE A 46 -1.98 -13.81 6.78
CA ILE A 46 -3.43 -13.84 6.99
C ILE A 46 -4.13 -13.24 5.78
N ARG A 47 -5.11 -13.98 5.24
CA ARG A 47 -5.95 -13.49 4.15
C ARG A 47 -7.20 -12.79 4.70
N ALA A 48 -7.11 -11.48 4.88
CA ALA A 48 -8.21 -10.67 5.37
C ALA A 48 -8.02 -9.20 4.97
N ALA A 49 -9.12 -8.45 4.91
CA ALA A 49 -9.11 -7.00 5.04
C ALA A 49 -8.96 -6.63 6.51
N VAL A 50 -8.39 -5.46 6.78
CA VAL A 50 -8.23 -4.92 8.14
C VAL A 50 -9.01 -3.61 8.25
N GLY A 51 -9.78 -3.44 9.33
CA GLY A 51 -10.58 -2.25 9.53
C GLY A 51 -11.30 -2.23 10.88
N ASN A 52 -12.40 -1.46 10.94
CA ASN A 52 -13.22 -1.32 12.14
C ASN A 52 -14.58 -2.00 11.93
N PRO A 53 -14.70 -3.31 12.19
CA PRO A 53 -15.96 -4.02 12.01
C PRO A 53 -17.04 -3.51 13.00
N PRO A 54 -18.35 -3.69 12.70
CA PRO A 54 -19.44 -3.19 13.54
C PRO A 54 -19.34 -3.65 15.00
N ARG A 55 -19.72 -2.77 15.93
CA ARG A 55 -19.63 -3.02 17.38
C ARG A 55 -20.29 -4.35 17.76
N GLY A 56 -19.54 -5.17 18.50
CA GLY A 56 -19.99 -6.49 18.98
C GLY A 56 -19.59 -7.65 18.08
N ASN A 57 -19.04 -7.40 16.88
CA ASN A 57 -18.53 -8.43 16.00
C ASN A 57 -17.09 -8.11 15.54
N GLN A 58 -16.10 -8.81 16.10
CA GLN A 58 -14.68 -8.62 15.79
C GLN A 58 -14.29 -9.19 14.41
N THR A 59 -15.21 -9.88 13.73
CA THR A 59 -15.03 -10.49 12.43
C THR A 59 -16.24 -10.21 11.54
N ASN A 60 -16.05 -9.62 10.36
CA ASN A 60 -17.12 -9.40 9.39
C ASN A 60 -16.66 -9.81 7.98
N THR A 61 -17.44 -9.54 6.95
CA THR A 61 -16.97 -9.56 5.57
C THR A 61 -16.80 -8.15 5.03
N ALA A 62 -15.84 -7.97 4.12
CA ALA A 62 -15.66 -6.77 3.33
C ALA A 62 -15.73 -7.14 1.85
N VAL A 63 -16.28 -6.22 1.05
CA VAL A 63 -16.33 -6.35 -0.40
C VAL A 63 -15.06 -5.71 -0.96
N LEU A 64 -14.19 -6.54 -1.54
CA LEU A 64 -12.92 -6.13 -2.13
C LEU A 64 -13.07 -6.02 -3.65
N THR A 65 -12.66 -4.90 -4.21
CA THR A 65 -12.45 -4.77 -5.66
C THR A 65 -11.00 -5.12 -5.97
N THR A 66 -10.80 -6.10 -6.83
CA THR A 66 -9.49 -6.58 -7.29
C THR A 66 -9.34 -6.34 -8.79
N TYR A 67 -8.10 -6.26 -9.27
CA TYR A 67 -7.81 -6.07 -10.69
C TYR A 67 -6.89 -7.19 -11.16
N THR A 68 -7.34 -8.02 -12.11
CA THR A 68 -6.63 -9.25 -12.52
C THR A 68 -5.18 -9.01 -12.94
N ASN A 69 -4.89 -7.89 -13.58
CA ASN A 69 -3.53 -7.54 -14.03
C ASN A 69 -2.78 -6.61 -13.07
N CYS A 70 -3.39 -6.20 -11.95
CA CYS A 70 -2.86 -5.25 -10.96
C CYS A 70 -3.41 -5.53 -9.56
N SER A 71 -3.31 -6.77 -9.10
CA SER A 71 -3.90 -7.24 -7.84
C SER A 71 -3.34 -6.51 -6.60
N GLY A 72 -2.15 -5.91 -6.70
CA GLY A 72 -1.56 -5.08 -5.66
C GLY A 72 -2.31 -3.76 -5.38
N TRP A 73 -3.24 -3.38 -6.26
CA TRP A 73 -4.07 -2.17 -6.13
C TRP A 73 -5.48 -2.48 -5.63
N ALA A 74 -5.70 -3.69 -5.10
CA ALA A 74 -7.00 -4.07 -4.59
C ALA A 74 -7.43 -3.16 -3.43
N SER A 75 -8.69 -2.73 -3.43
CA SER A 75 -9.23 -1.86 -2.39
C SER A 75 -10.66 -2.26 -2.05
N VAL A 76 -11.01 -2.12 -0.77
CA VAL A 76 -12.38 -2.33 -0.26
C VAL A 76 -13.24 -1.06 -0.38
N GLN A 77 -12.66 0.05 -0.86
CA GLN A 77 -13.44 1.20 -1.32
C GLN A 77 -13.77 1.03 -2.81
N PRO A 78 -15.01 1.33 -3.23
CA PRO A 78 -15.29 1.62 -4.63
C PRO A 78 -14.57 2.93 -4.98
N ARG A 79 -13.36 2.84 -5.53
CA ARG A 79 -12.69 4.01 -6.09
C ARG A 79 -13.30 4.28 -7.47
N PRO A 80 -13.69 5.52 -7.80
CA PRO A 80 -14.00 5.86 -9.18
C PRO A 80 -12.79 5.48 -10.04
N ASP A 81 -13.01 4.82 -11.19
CA ASP A 81 -11.93 4.39 -12.08
C ASP A 81 -10.93 5.53 -12.40
N GLY A 82 -11.39 6.78 -12.34
CA GLY A 82 -10.57 7.99 -12.51
C GLY A 82 -9.47 8.20 -11.47
N ASP A 83 -9.69 7.85 -10.20
CA ASP A 83 -8.70 8.06 -9.13
C ASP A 83 -7.59 7.00 -9.21
N VAL A 84 -7.96 5.73 -9.40
CA VAL A 84 -6.99 4.63 -9.61
C VAL A 84 -6.19 4.85 -10.90
N LEU A 85 -6.85 5.40 -11.93
CA LEU A 85 -6.20 5.77 -13.19
C LEU A 85 -5.12 6.84 -12.97
N GLU A 86 -5.37 7.88 -12.17
CA GLU A 86 -4.37 8.91 -11.87
C GLU A 86 -3.21 8.35 -11.05
N ASP A 87 -3.48 7.47 -10.07
CA ASP A 87 -2.43 6.84 -9.27
C ASP A 87 -1.52 5.95 -10.14
N VAL A 88 -2.11 5.13 -11.03
CA VAL A 88 -1.36 4.31 -11.99
C VAL A 88 -0.55 5.18 -12.95
N VAL A 89 -1.11 6.30 -13.42
CA VAL A 89 -0.38 7.26 -14.29
C VAL A 89 0.79 7.89 -13.53
N CYS A 90 0.58 8.28 -12.28
CA CYS A 90 1.62 8.86 -11.44
C CYS A 90 2.74 7.86 -11.15
N PHE A 91 2.38 6.63 -10.77
CA PHE A 91 3.32 5.54 -10.56
C PHE A 91 4.11 5.25 -11.84
N SER A 92 3.44 5.14 -12.99
CA SER A 92 4.09 4.92 -14.29
C SER A 92 5.08 6.04 -14.63
N ARG A 93 4.74 7.30 -14.31
CA ARG A 93 5.62 8.44 -14.53
C ARG A 93 6.86 8.40 -13.63
N ASP A 94 6.69 8.04 -12.36
CA ASP A 94 7.79 7.92 -11.41
C ASP A 94 8.72 6.75 -11.79
N LEU A 95 8.13 5.58 -12.09
CA LEU A 95 8.86 4.41 -12.55
C LEU A 95 9.64 4.71 -13.84
N ALA A 96 9.05 5.42 -14.80
CA ALA A 96 9.73 5.85 -16.02
C ALA A 96 10.96 6.74 -15.73
N LYS A 97 10.87 7.63 -14.73
CA LYS A 97 11.99 8.48 -14.30
C LYS A 97 13.08 7.66 -13.61
N ARG A 98 12.73 6.72 -12.74
CA ARG A 98 13.75 5.88 -12.06
C ARG A 98 14.42 4.90 -13.03
N ALA A 99 13.67 4.38 -14.00
CA ALA A 99 14.16 3.50 -15.04
C ALA A 99 15.22 4.12 -15.98
N THR A 100 15.42 5.44 -15.98
CA THR A 100 16.54 6.06 -16.73
C THR A 100 17.89 5.78 -16.06
N HIS A 101 17.88 5.40 -14.79
CA HIS A 101 19.08 5.21 -13.97
C HIS A 101 19.13 3.85 -13.26
N ASN A 102 18.05 3.07 -13.30
CA ASN A 102 17.93 1.74 -12.68
C ASN A 102 17.44 0.69 -13.68
N SER A 103 18.23 -0.38 -13.88
CA SER A 103 17.93 -1.47 -14.81
C SER A 103 16.78 -2.38 -14.36
N GLU A 104 16.51 -2.49 -13.06
CA GLU A 104 15.37 -3.27 -12.54
C GLU A 104 14.05 -2.54 -12.78
N ASP A 105 14.02 -1.24 -12.44
CA ASP A 105 12.87 -0.37 -12.73
C ASP A 105 12.61 -0.28 -14.24
N ALA A 106 13.66 -0.39 -15.05
CA ALA A 106 13.52 -0.53 -16.49
C ALA A 106 12.77 -1.81 -16.87
N GLN A 107 13.24 -2.98 -16.44
CA GLN A 107 12.56 -4.24 -16.77
C GLN A 107 11.08 -4.24 -16.34
N LEU A 108 10.78 -3.75 -15.14
CA LEU A 108 9.40 -3.62 -14.66
C LEU A 108 8.55 -2.68 -15.54
N PHE A 109 9.12 -1.56 -15.98
CA PHE A 109 8.44 -0.64 -16.89
C PHE A 109 8.17 -1.27 -18.26
N ASP A 110 9.09 -2.09 -18.79
CA ASP A 110 8.92 -2.77 -20.07
C ASP A 110 7.75 -3.77 -20.04
N GLU A 111 7.60 -4.47 -18.90
CA GLU A 111 6.49 -5.41 -18.67
C GLU A 111 5.15 -4.67 -18.53
N LEU A 112 5.10 -3.61 -17.73
CA LEU A 112 3.91 -2.78 -17.56
C LEU A 112 3.46 -2.11 -18.87
N ALA A 113 4.41 -1.72 -19.73
CA ALA A 113 4.13 -1.11 -21.02
C ALA A 113 3.70 -2.12 -22.10
N GLY A 114 3.70 -3.43 -21.82
CA GLY A 114 3.28 -4.46 -22.79
C GLY A 114 4.33 -4.80 -23.86
N GLY A 115 5.62 -4.49 -23.62
CA GLY A 115 6.74 -4.90 -24.47
C GLY A 115 7.78 -3.81 -24.79
N LYS A 116 9.00 -4.25 -25.12
CA LYS A 116 10.23 -3.43 -25.29
C LYS A 116 10.11 -2.23 -26.26
N MET A 117 9.29 -2.34 -27.31
CA MET A 117 9.18 -1.30 -28.35
C MET A 117 8.28 -0.12 -27.93
N GLN A 118 7.25 -0.35 -27.11
CA GLN A 118 6.40 0.72 -26.54
C GLN A 118 7.09 1.41 -25.36
N ALA A 119 7.84 0.65 -24.57
CA ALA A 119 8.47 1.12 -23.35
C ALA A 119 9.60 2.14 -23.54
N THR A 120 10.39 2.02 -24.61
CA THR A 120 11.49 2.97 -24.91
C THR A 120 10.93 4.36 -25.24
N ILE A 121 9.88 4.43 -26.07
CA ILE A 121 9.25 5.69 -26.46
C ILE A 121 8.49 6.31 -25.27
N LEU A 122 7.77 5.50 -24.48
CA LEU A 122 7.09 5.97 -23.28
C LEU A 122 8.06 6.50 -22.22
N ARG A 123 9.18 5.81 -21.95
CA ARG A 123 10.18 6.27 -20.96
C ARG A 123 10.75 7.63 -21.31
N THR A 124 11.17 7.82 -22.56
CA THR A 124 11.74 9.10 -22.98
C THR A 124 10.71 10.23 -22.91
N CYS A 125 9.44 9.94 -23.21
CA CYS A 125 8.37 10.94 -23.17
C CYS A 125 7.87 11.26 -21.74
N LEU A 126 7.87 10.29 -20.83
CA LEU A 126 7.42 10.47 -19.43
C LEU A 126 8.51 11.01 -18.51
N ALA A 127 9.78 10.70 -18.76
CA ALA A 127 10.92 11.23 -18.00
C ALA A 127 11.16 12.73 -18.26
N GLN A 128 10.73 13.25 -19.42
CA GLN A 128 10.90 14.64 -19.82
C GLN A 128 9.68 15.48 -19.43
N THR A 129 9.51 15.72 -18.13
CA THR A 129 8.60 16.79 -17.68
C THR A 129 9.19 18.15 -18.05
N ASN A 130 8.49 18.89 -18.93
CA ASN A 130 8.59 20.34 -19.15
C ASN A 130 9.41 20.86 -20.35
N ARG A 131 8.94 20.65 -21.61
CA ARG A 131 9.31 21.51 -22.77
C ARG A 131 8.13 21.76 -23.71
N ASN A 132 7.93 23.03 -24.11
CA ASN A 132 7.03 23.42 -25.20
C ASN A 132 7.62 22.98 -26.55
N GLY A 133 6.80 22.34 -27.41
CA GLY A 133 7.19 21.92 -28.76
C GLY A 133 6.63 20.56 -29.20
N VAL A 134 7.16 20.01 -30.29
CA VAL A 134 6.75 18.70 -30.87
C VAL A 134 6.86 17.57 -29.84
N LEU A 135 7.89 17.58 -28.99
CA LEU A 135 8.06 16.59 -27.90
C LEU A 135 6.98 16.68 -26.80
N GLY A 136 6.40 17.87 -26.55
CA GLY A 136 5.27 18.03 -25.62
C GLY A 136 3.95 17.47 -26.15
N ARG A 137 3.84 17.25 -27.47
CA ARG A 137 2.71 16.49 -28.05
C ARG A 137 2.89 14.99 -27.88
N PHE A 138 4.14 14.51 -27.91
CA PHE A 138 4.47 13.11 -27.63
C PHE A 138 4.25 12.74 -26.16
N SER A 139 4.49 13.64 -25.19
CA SER A 139 4.16 13.39 -23.79
C SER A 139 2.66 13.25 -23.53
N LYS A 140 1.82 14.07 -24.19
CA LYS A 140 0.34 13.92 -24.13
C LYS A 140 -0.14 12.62 -24.79
N LEU A 141 0.50 12.21 -25.88
CA LEU A 141 0.19 10.94 -26.54
C LEU A 141 0.59 9.74 -25.66
N ALA A 142 1.78 9.80 -25.05
CA ALA A 142 2.27 8.81 -24.10
C ALA A 142 1.36 8.72 -22.87
N GLU A 143 0.93 9.86 -22.32
CA GLU A 143 0.00 9.89 -21.20
C GLU A 143 -1.37 9.32 -21.60
N SER A 144 -1.85 9.62 -22.82
CA SER A 144 -3.08 9.02 -23.34
C SER A 144 -2.98 7.50 -23.50
N LEU A 145 -1.81 6.98 -23.91
CA LEU A 145 -1.55 5.55 -24.01
C LEU A 145 -1.46 4.88 -22.62
N VAL A 146 -0.77 5.49 -21.66
CA VAL A 146 -0.75 5.02 -20.26
C VAL A 146 -2.17 4.99 -19.72
N ARG A 147 -2.96 6.05 -19.94
CA ARG A 147 -4.36 6.09 -19.52
C ARG A 147 -5.20 5.00 -20.19
N LEU A 148 -4.95 4.70 -21.45
CA LEU A 148 -5.68 3.66 -22.19
C LEU A 148 -5.29 2.24 -21.73
N GLN A 149 -4.01 1.99 -21.44
CA GLN A 149 -3.54 0.75 -20.84
C GLN A 149 -4.07 0.58 -19.41
N ALA A 150 -3.98 1.62 -18.58
CA ALA A 150 -4.52 1.61 -17.23
C ALA A 150 -6.05 1.37 -17.24
N ARG A 151 -6.81 1.99 -18.15
CA ARG A 151 -8.23 1.65 -18.34
C ARG A 151 -8.45 0.18 -18.70
N ARG A 152 -7.60 -0.40 -19.55
CA ARG A 152 -7.70 -1.81 -19.95
C ARG A 152 -7.38 -2.76 -18.77
N ILE A 153 -6.46 -2.37 -17.90
CA ILE A 153 -6.12 -3.07 -16.65
C ILE A 153 -7.27 -2.98 -15.64
N LEU A 154 -7.89 -1.79 -15.50
CA LEU A 154 -9.00 -1.54 -14.59
C LEU A 154 -10.32 -2.19 -15.05
N GLN A 155 -10.52 -2.38 -16.37
CA GLN A 155 -11.69 -3.05 -16.95
C GLN A 155 -11.83 -4.53 -16.53
N SER A 156 -10.75 -5.18 -16.08
CA SER A 156 -10.80 -6.52 -15.49
C SER A 156 -10.96 -6.47 -13.97
N SER A 157 -11.86 -5.63 -13.46
CA SER A 157 -12.15 -5.58 -12.03
C SER A 157 -13.04 -6.76 -11.63
N GLN A 158 -12.67 -7.47 -10.57
CA GLN A 158 -13.52 -8.48 -9.94
C GLN A 158 -13.87 -8.04 -8.53
N VAL A 159 -15.06 -8.44 -8.08
CA VAL A 159 -15.52 -8.21 -6.71
C VAL A 159 -15.45 -9.52 -5.96
N GLU A 160 -14.79 -9.51 -4.81
CA GLU A 160 -14.64 -10.67 -3.94
C GLU A 160 -15.03 -10.31 -2.51
N GLU A 161 -15.73 -11.22 -1.81
CA GLU A 161 -15.94 -11.10 -0.38
C GLU A 161 -14.76 -11.71 0.39
N VAL A 162 -14.18 -10.93 1.29
CA VAL A 162 -13.06 -11.35 2.13
C VAL A 162 -13.38 -11.14 3.60
N PRO A 163 -12.78 -11.93 4.52
CA PRO A 163 -12.89 -11.66 5.95
C PRO A 163 -12.38 -10.25 6.27
N LEU A 164 -13.08 -9.54 7.15
CA LEU A 164 -12.71 -8.25 7.71
C LEU A 164 -12.39 -8.45 9.19
N LEU A 165 -11.15 -8.17 9.57
CA LEU A 165 -10.66 -8.28 10.94
C LEU A 165 -10.30 -6.92 11.51
N SER A 166 -10.49 -6.74 12.82
CA SER A 166 -9.89 -5.63 13.56
C SER A 166 -8.43 -5.91 13.89
N LEU A 167 -7.63 -4.87 14.14
CA LEU A 167 -6.29 -5.04 14.69
C LEU A 167 -6.35 -5.73 16.06
N ASP A 168 -7.35 -5.42 16.89
CA ASP A 168 -7.55 -6.10 18.18
C ASP A 168 -7.76 -7.62 18.05
N ALA A 169 -8.45 -8.07 17.00
CA ALA A 169 -8.65 -9.49 16.72
C ALA A 169 -7.34 -10.16 16.28
N ILE A 170 -6.63 -9.53 15.35
CA ILE A 170 -5.34 -10.05 14.85
C ILE A 170 -4.33 -10.16 16.00
N LEU A 171 -4.19 -9.11 16.81
CA LEU A 171 -3.29 -9.12 17.96
C LEU A 171 -3.73 -10.15 19.01
N ALA A 172 -5.03 -10.34 19.25
CA ALA A 172 -5.49 -11.36 20.20
C ALA A 172 -5.22 -12.79 19.73
N MET A 173 -5.25 -13.05 18.42
CA MET A 173 -4.99 -14.38 17.86
C MET A 173 -3.51 -14.72 17.75
N HIS A 174 -2.65 -13.70 17.62
CA HIS A 174 -1.27 -13.94 17.20
C HIS A 174 -0.21 -13.29 18.10
N VAL A 175 -0.56 -12.40 19.02
CA VAL A 175 0.42 -11.71 19.88
C VAL A 175 0.05 -11.96 21.33
N ASP A 176 1.00 -12.50 22.09
CA ASP A 176 0.83 -12.77 23.52
C ASP A 176 0.63 -11.45 24.28
N ASP A 177 -0.13 -11.49 25.37
CA ASP A 177 -0.52 -10.28 26.12
C ASP A 177 0.68 -9.50 26.70
N CYS A 178 1.83 -10.16 26.84
CA CYS A 178 3.08 -9.58 27.33
C CYS A 178 3.96 -8.99 26.23
N ASP A 179 3.73 -9.36 24.98
CA ASP A 179 4.60 -9.00 23.86
C ASP A 179 4.28 -7.60 23.33
N ASP A 180 5.35 -6.90 22.95
CA ASP A 180 5.27 -5.59 22.34
C ASP A 180 5.31 -5.70 20.81
N VAL A 181 4.56 -4.83 20.13
CA VAL A 181 4.61 -4.66 18.68
C VAL A 181 5.64 -3.58 18.37
N ALA A 182 6.85 -4.00 17.99
CA ALA A 182 7.93 -3.07 17.68
C ALA A 182 7.56 -2.09 16.54
N LEU A 183 6.84 -2.57 15.52
CA LEU A 183 6.42 -1.77 14.38
C LEU A 183 5.07 -2.24 13.82
N LEU A 184 4.15 -1.30 13.62
CA LEU A 184 2.91 -1.47 12.86
C LEU A 184 3.03 -0.71 11.52
N LYS A 185 3.12 -1.44 10.41
CA LYS A 185 3.01 -0.86 9.05
C LYS A 185 1.54 -0.88 8.61
N VAL A 186 1.02 0.27 8.18
CA VAL A 186 -0.31 0.41 7.60
C VAL A 186 -0.19 1.00 6.20
N ASP A 187 -0.76 0.29 5.24
CA ASP A 187 -0.71 0.58 3.81
C ASP A 187 -1.85 -0.22 3.18
N VAL A 188 -3.02 0.42 3.12
CA VAL A 188 -4.32 -0.23 2.81
C VAL A 188 -5.16 0.59 1.85
N GLU A 189 -4.52 1.52 1.13
CA GLU A 189 -5.13 2.18 -0.02
C GLU A 189 -6.46 2.88 0.32
N GLY A 190 -6.44 3.78 1.32
CA GLY A 190 -7.52 4.75 1.60
C GLY A 190 -8.38 4.46 2.83
N LEU A 191 -8.16 3.34 3.53
CA LEU A 191 -8.85 2.98 4.78
C LEU A 191 -7.95 2.95 6.01
N GLU A 192 -6.86 3.70 5.98
CA GLU A 192 -5.88 3.72 7.07
C GLU A 192 -6.52 4.13 8.41
N HIS A 193 -7.46 5.08 8.38
CA HIS A 193 -8.20 5.50 9.56
C HIS A 193 -9.02 4.34 10.17
N GLN A 194 -9.71 3.54 9.34
CA GLN A 194 -10.51 2.40 9.83
C GLN A 194 -9.63 1.30 10.41
N VAL A 195 -8.45 1.06 9.82
CA VAL A 195 -7.47 0.12 10.38
C VAL A 195 -7.10 0.53 11.79
N LEU A 196 -6.74 1.80 12.00
CA LEU A 196 -6.37 2.31 13.32
C LEU A 196 -7.55 2.40 14.29
N GLU A 197 -8.77 2.60 13.81
CA GLU A 197 -9.97 2.50 14.65
C GLU A 197 -10.23 1.08 15.16
N GLY A 198 -9.81 0.06 14.41
CA GLY A 198 -9.87 -1.34 14.83
C GLY A 198 -8.88 -1.71 15.94
N LEU A 199 -8.04 -0.77 16.39
CA LEU A 199 -7.19 -0.91 17.58
C LEU A 199 -7.80 -0.07 18.71
N THR A 200 -8.56 -0.72 19.59
CA THR A 200 -9.25 -0.04 20.71
C THR A 200 -8.54 -0.26 22.04
N ARG A 201 -7.75 -1.32 22.16
CA ARG A 201 -6.92 -1.68 23.32
C ARG A 201 -5.47 -1.87 22.87
N ARG A 202 -4.54 -2.00 23.83
CA ARG A 202 -3.13 -2.35 23.55
C ARG A 202 -2.33 -1.30 22.76
N TRP A 203 -2.78 -0.04 22.69
CA TRP A 203 -1.99 1.03 22.06
C TRP A 203 -0.59 1.15 22.68
N GLU A 204 -0.47 0.94 23.99
CA GLU A 204 0.78 0.95 24.76
C GLU A 204 1.80 -0.12 24.32
N ARG A 205 1.32 -1.20 23.69
CA ARG A 205 2.17 -2.29 23.16
C ARG A 205 2.80 -1.94 21.81
N VAL A 206 2.19 -1.03 21.05
CA VAL A 206 2.73 -0.59 19.76
C VAL A 206 3.79 0.49 20.00
N LYS A 207 5.04 0.20 19.61
CA LYS A 207 6.19 1.12 19.83
C LYS A 207 6.38 2.11 18.70
N ALA A 208 6.09 1.70 17.47
CA ALA A 208 6.16 2.57 16.31
C ALA A 208 5.08 2.24 15.27
N VAL A 209 4.69 3.25 14.50
CA VAL A 209 3.76 3.15 13.38
C VAL A 209 4.37 3.82 12.15
N VAL A 210 4.26 3.15 11.01
CA VAL A 210 4.52 3.72 9.69
C VAL A 210 3.25 3.54 8.87
N CYS A 211 2.64 4.63 8.45
CA CYS A 211 1.34 4.63 7.79
C CYS A 211 1.40 5.43 6.49
N GLU A 212 1.09 4.80 5.35
CA GLU A 212 0.92 5.48 4.07
C GLU A 212 -0.55 5.83 3.86
N THR A 213 -0.86 7.11 3.72
CA THR A 213 -2.25 7.60 3.55
C THR A 213 -2.46 8.20 2.17
N HIS A 214 -3.65 7.98 1.60
CA HIS A 214 -3.96 8.29 0.19
C HIS A 214 -4.89 9.51 -0.02
N GLY A 215 -5.40 10.12 1.04
CA GLY A 215 -6.39 11.20 0.98
C GLY A 215 -5.84 12.63 1.10
N GLY A 216 -4.54 12.85 0.95
CA GLY A 216 -3.90 14.15 1.13
C GLY A 216 -3.75 14.56 2.59
N ASP A 217 -3.66 15.87 2.83
CA ASP A 217 -3.39 16.42 4.15
C ASP A 217 -4.49 16.02 5.16
N ASP A 218 -5.76 16.14 4.79
CA ASP A 218 -6.90 15.78 5.65
C ASP A 218 -6.83 14.33 6.18
N ALA A 219 -6.52 13.37 5.31
CA ALA A 219 -6.41 11.96 5.71
C ALA A 219 -5.19 11.73 6.62
N SER A 220 -4.06 12.35 6.29
CA SER A 220 -2.84 12.24 7.09
C SER A 220 -2.98 12.91 8.46
N ASP A 221 -3.69 14.03 8.55
CA ASP A 221 -3.96 14.76 9.78
C ASP A 221 -4.92 13.99 10.68
N ALA A 222 -5.94 13.35 10.11
CA ALA A 222 -6.84 12.46 10.86
C ALA A 222 -6.06 11.28 11.49
N VAL A 223 -5.20 10.63 10.70
CA VAL A 223 -4.32 9.55 11.19
C VAL A 223 -3.35 10.05 12.26
N ALA A 224 -2.67 11.17 12.02
CA ALA A 224 -1.74 11.75 12.98
C ALA A 224 -2.44 12.16 14.29
N SER A 225 -3.65 12.74 14.21
CA SER A 225 -4.47 13.10 15.37
C SER A 225 -4.85 11.86 16.19
N LYS A 226 -5.24 10.76 15.54
CA LYS A 226 -5.53 9.49 16.20
C LYS A 226 -4.30 8.92 16.93
N LEU A 227 -3.14 8.95 16.28
CA LEU A 227 -1.89 8.48 16.87
C LEU A 227 -1.48 9.31 18.09
N ARG A 228 -1.66 10.64 18.05
CA ARG A 228 -1.41 11.50 19.22
C ARG A 228 -2.41 11.27 20.35
N SER A 229 -3.70 11.16 20.04
CA SER A 229 -4.76 11.11 21.05
C SER A 229 -4.98 9.72 21.64
N ALA A 230 -5.30 8.73 20.81
CA ALA A 230 -5.55 7.35 21.25
C ALA A 230 -4.24 6.59 21.46
N GLY A 231 -3.30 6.74 20.53
CA GLY A 231 -1.99 6.10 20.60
C GLY A 231 -1.08 6.70 21.66
N LYS A 232 -1.21 7.99 22.01
CA LYS A 232 -0.30 8.70 22.92
C LYS A 232 1.17 8.50 22.51
N PHE A 233 1.48 8.61 21.22
CA PHE A 233 2.86 8.61 20.73
C PHE A 233 3.52 9.96 21.03
N ASP A 234 4.79 9.92 21.41
CA ASP A 234 5.56 11.12 21.76
C ASP A 234 5.94 11.93 20.52
N GLU A 235 6.31 11.23 19.45
CA GLU A 235 6.69 11.80 18.17
C GLU A 235 5.71 11.35 17.10
N VAL A 236 5.18 12.32 16.33
CA VAL A 236 4.33 12.06 15.16
C VAL A 236 4.67 13.03 14.05
N HIS A 237 5.19 12.50 12.94
CA HIS A 237 5.66 13.25 11.77
C HIS A 237 4.88 12.87 10.52
N VAL A 238 4.54 13.86 9.71
CA VAL A 238 3.94 13.67 8.39
C VAL A 238 4.93 14.16 7.34
N THR A 239 5.14 13.38 6.29
CA THR A 239 6.01 13.75 5.16
C THR A 239 5.30 13.55 3.83
N THR A 240 5.74 14.29 2.83
CA THR A 240 5.22 14.23 1.46
C THR A 240 6.29 13.64 0.55
N PRO A 241 6.32 12.32 0.35
CA PRO A 241 7.40 11.67 -0.41
C PRO A 241 7.35 12.05 -1.90
N ILE A 242 6.15 12.28 -2.44
CA ILE A 242 5.93 12.64 -3.84
C ILE A 242 5.24 14.00 -3.90
N ALA A 243 5.97 15.02 -4.35
CA ALA A 243 5.45 16.36 -4.53
C ALA A 243 4.20 16.36 -5.42
N HIS A 244 3.18 17.13 -5.02
CA HIS A 244 1.89 17.26 -5.71
C HIS A 244 1.00 16.00 -5.77
N SER A 245 1.36 14.90 -5.09
CA SER A 245 0.47 13.75 -4.90
C SER A 245 -0.42 13.93 -3.66
N LYS A 246 -1.48 13.13 -3.54
CA LYS A 246 -2.26 12.98 -2.30
C LYS A 246 -1.63 12.00 -1.30
N LEU A 247 -0.51 11.38 -1.66
CA LEU A 247 0.17 10.44 -0.79
C LEU A 247 0.92 11.17 0.32
N ARG A 248 0.76 10.69 1.55
CA ARG A 248 1.50 11.16 2.73
C ARG A 248 1.99 9.97 3.53
N MET A 249 3.18 10.08 4.10
CA MET A 249 3.69 9.12 5.08
C MET A 249 3.57 9.70 6.47
N VAL A 250 2.88 8.99 7.36
CA VAL A 250 2.79 9.29 8.79
C VAL A 250 3.68 8.32 9.57
N TYR A 251 4.61 8.87 10.33
CA TYR A 251 5.50 8.15 11.23
C TYR A 251 5.12 8.50 12.66
N ALA A 252 5.02 7.50 13.52
CA ALA A 252 4.88 7.71 14.96
C ALA A 252 5.80 6.78 15.75
N ALA A 253 6.38 7.29 16.82
CA ALA A 253 7.28 6.54 17.69
C ALA A 253 7.09 6.95 19.15
N ARG A 254 7.31 5.98 20.04
CA ARG A 254 7.45 6.23 21.47
C ARG A 254 8.92 6.45 21.80
N HIS A 255 9.22 7.34 22.74
CA HIS A 255 10.55 7.37 23.33
C HIS A 255 10.79 6.02 24.03
N LEU A 256 11.77 5.27 23.53
CA LEU A 256 12.29 4.11 24.24
C LEU A 256 13.14 4.67 25.39
N MET A 257 12.62 4.57 26.61
CA MET A 257 13.42 4.77 27.83
C MET A 257 14.45 3.66 28.00
#